data_AF-A0A022RKJ2-F1
#
_entry.id   AF-A0A022RKJ2-F1
#
_cell.length_a   1.000
_cell.length_b   1.000
_cell.length_c   1.000
_cell.angle_alpha   90.00
_cell.angle_beta   90.00
_cell.angle_gamma   90.00
#
_symmetry.space_group_name_H-M   'P 1'
#
loop_
_entity.id
_entity.type
_entity.pdbx_description
1 polymer ?
#
loop_
_entity_poly.entity_id
_entity_poly.type
_entity_poly.pdbx_seq_one_letter_code
_entity_poly.pdbx_strand_id
1 'polypeptide(L)'
;MDTLSDSFTADLDELFHHVLEEDNNNTEYMEKDIDGVESRIGYIAPNLSALVGSEVAAKLVATAGSLSALALVPPCNFQLLGANKMNNVAGFSGFRVGYLEHTDILEGTPLSLKWRVCRLLAAKSSLAARFDSKRGDPSGRIGTILRADIQKKIKKWQVRPSAKQPKPLLDPDSQSEMKRGGRRSRMKNQRYVVTSNRMQFSIPGDGSRFCTSSGN
;
A
#
# COMPACT_ATOMS: atom_id res chain seq x y z
N MET A 1 -15.52 -34.31 -13.53
CA MET A 1 -14.64 -35.37 -14.05
C MET A 1 -13.21 -34.98 -13.69
N ASP A 2 -12.92 -34.75 -12.41
CA ASP A 2 -11.76 -33.94 -12.00
C ASP A 2 -10.91 -34.59 -10.88
N THR A 3 -11.18 -35.85 -10.54
CA THR A 3 -10.47 -36.54 -9.45
C THR A 3 -9.10 -37.09 -9.84
N LEU A 4 -8.76 -37.13 -11.13
CA LEU A 4 -7.46 -37.62 -11.64
C LEU A 4 -6.39 -36.53 -11.69
N SER A 5 -6.76 -35.26 -11.72
CA SER A 5 -5.82 -34.14 -11.61
C SER A 5 -5.47 -33.79 -10.17
N ASP A 6 -6.40 -34.04 -9.24
CA ASP A 6 -6.20 -33.79 -7.80
C ASP A 6 -5.17 -34.76 -7.19
N SER A 7 -5.08 -36.01 -7.66
CA SER A 7 -4.05 -36.95 -7.22
C SER A 7 -2.66 -36.56 -7.72
N PHE A 8 -2.53 -36.07 -8.96
CA PHE A 8 -1.23 -35.65 -9.52
C PHE A 8 -0.70 -34.35 -8.88
N THR A 9 -1.60 -33.50 -8.35
CA THR A 9 -1.22 -32.35 -7.50
C THR A 9 -0.87 -32.72 -6.09
N ALA A 10 -1.57 -33.69 -5.49
CA ALA A 10 -1.21 -34.21 -4.17
C ALA A 10 0.18 -34.86 -4.24
N ASP A 11 0.47 -35.60 -5.31
CA ASP A 11 1.79 -36.19 -5.55
C ASP A 11 2.88 -35.13 -5.76
N LEU A 12 2.57 -33.97 -6.36
CA LEU A 12 3.52 -32.86 -6.56
C LEU A 12 3.68 -31.96 -5.33
N ASP A 13 2.61 -31.73 -4.56
CA ASP A 13 2.67 -31.07 -3.24
C ASP A 13 3.34 -31.99 -2.21
N GLU A 14 3.18 -33.33 -2.30
CA GLU A 14 3.94 -34.33 -1.54
C GLU A 14 5.39 -34.38 -1.98
N LEU A 15 5.69 -34.31 -3.29
CA LEU A 15 7.07 -34.22 -3.78
C LEU A 15 7.75 -32.93 -3.27
N PHE A 16 6.99 -31.85 -3.14
CA PHE A 16 7.45 -30.59 -2.54
C PHE A 16 7.67 -30.72 -1.03
N HIS A 17 6.78 -31.43 -0.32
CA HIS A 17 6.91 -31.70 1.11
C HIS A 17 8.08 -32.65 1.43
N HIS A 18 8.31 -33.68 0.61
CA HIS A 18 9.38 -34.66 0.80
C HIS A 18 10.76 -34.09 0.49
N VAL A 19 10.85 -33.13 -0.45
CA VAL A 19 12.10 -32.41 -0.76
C VAL A 19 12.44 -31.36 0.32
N LEU A 20 11.45 -30.85 1.05
CA LEU A 20 11.66 -29.79 2.06
C LEU A 20 11.74 -30.29 3.52
N GLU A 21 11.53 -31.59 3.78
CA GLU A 21 11.65 -32.15 5.15
C GLU A 21 13.09 -32.49 5.57
N GLU A 22 14.07 -32.50 4.68
CA GLU A 22 15.47 -32.75 5.04
C GLU A 22 16.31 -31.45 5.06
N ASP A 23 16.57 -30.99 6.29
CA ASP A 23 17.65 -30.09 6.75
C ASP A 23 17.57 -28.57 6.45
N ASN A 24 17.07 -27.85 7.45
CA ASN A 24 17.01 -26.38 7.59
C ASN A 24 18.36 -25.61 7.67
N ASN A 25 19.50 -26.20 7.28
CA ASN A 25 20.82 -25.62 7.61
C ASN A 25 21.75 -25.34 6.42
N ASN A 26 21.38 -25.66 5.17
CA ASN A 26 22.25 -25.43 4.02
C ASN A 26 21.57 -24.57 2.95
N THR A 27 22.07 -23.34 2.76
CA THR A 27 21.61 -22.41 1.71
C THR A 27 21.85 -22.92 0.29
N GLU A 28 22.81 -23.84 0.12
CA GLU A 28 23.29 -24.33 -1.18
C GLU A 28 22.33 -25.36 -1.83
N TYR A 29 21.54 -26.10 -1.03
CA TYR A 29 20.54 -27.04 -1.57
C TYR A 29 19.24 -26.35 -1.96
N MET A 30 18.84 -25.34 -1.17
CA MET A 30 17.67 -24.51 -1.46
C MET A 30 17.78 -23.82 -2.83
N GLU A 31 18.98 -23.44 -3.26
CA GLU A 31 19.19 -22.79 -4.56
C GLU A 31 18.94 -23.75 -5.74
N LYS A 32 19.40 -25.00 -5.65
CA LYS A 32 19.14 -26.04 -6.66
C LYS A 32 17.67 -26.42 -6.74
N ASP A 33 16.97 -26.43 -5.61
CA ASP A 33 15.54 -26.72 -5.58
C ASP A 33 14.73 -25.58 -6.20
N ILE A 34 15.12 -24.32 -5.98
CA ILE A 34 14.45 -23.16 -6.59
C ILE A 34 14.53 -23.21 -8.11
N ASP A 35 15.67 -23.59 -8.72
CA ASP A 35 15.80 -23.73 -10.18
C ASP A 35 14.84 -24.79 -10.74
N GLY A 36 14.74 -25.93 -10.06
CA GLY A 36 13.82 -27.01 -10.42
C GLY A 36 12.35 -26.59 -10.30
N VAL A 37 12.02 -25.76 -9.30
CA VAL A 37 10.69 -25.19 -9.12
C VAL A 37 10.42 -24.12 -10.16
N GLU A 38 11.38 -23.26 -10.48
CA GLU A 38 11.23 -22.16 -11.43
C GLU A 38 10.85 -22.66 -12.82
N SER A 39 11.51 -23.73 -13.29
CA SER A 39 11.19 -24.35 -14.58
C SER A 39 9.74 -24.85 -14.68
N ARG A 40 9.13 -25.22 -13.54
CA ARG A 40 7.77 -25.79 -13.45
C ARG A 40 6.72 -24.80 -12.93
N ILE A 41 7.13 -23.68 -12.34
CA ILE A 41 6.22 -22.71 -11.70
C ILE A 41 5.26 -22.08 -12.69
N GLY A 42 5.66 -21.94 -13.96
CA GLY A 42 4.79 -21.46 -15.03
C GLY A 42 3.60 -22.38 -15.30
N TYR A 43 3.73 -23.68 -15.01
CA TYR A 43 2.65 -24.66 -15.08
C TYR A 43 1.88 -24.78 -13.76
N ILE A 44 2.59 -24.74 -12.62
CA ILE A 44 2.00 -24.92 -11.28
C ILE A 44 1.19 -23.69 -10.85
N ALA A 45 1.75 -22.48 -11.06
CA ALA A 45 1.17 -21.21 -10.64
C ALA A 45 1.28 -20.16 -11.77
N PRO A 46 0.51 -20.33 -12.86
CA PRO A 46 0.59 -19.47 -14.03
C PRO A 46 0.18 -18.01 -13.73
N ASN A 47 -0.79 -17.77 -12.83
CA ASN A 47 -1.23 -16.42 -12.53
C ASN A 47 -0.24 -15.68 -11.62
N LEU A 48 0.33 -16.37 -10.64
CA LEU A 48 1.35 -15.81 -9.75
C LEU A 48 2.64 -15.49 -10.52
N SER A 49 3.08 -16.41 -11.38
CA SER A 49 4.24 -16.21 -12.26
C SER A 49 4.06 -15.01 -13.20
N ALA A 50 2.90 -14.89 -13.86
CA ALA A 50 2.62 -13.75 -14.74
C ALA A 50 2.61 -12.40 -14.00
N LEU A 51 2.22 -12.38 -12.73
CA LEU A 51 2.14 -11.17 -11.91
C LEU A 51 3.50 -10.73 -11.37
N VAL A 52 4.26 -11.65 -10.79
CA VAL A 52 5.43 -11.36 -9.94
C VAL A 52 6.75 -11.78 -10.60
N GLY A 53 6.72 -12.71 -11.56
CA GLY A 53 7.89 -13.35 -12.17
C GLY A 53 8.07 -14.79 -11.68
N SER A 54 8.73 -15.63 -12.49
CA SER A 54 8.98 -17.04 -12.19
C SER A 54 9.89 -17.20 -10.97
N GLU A 55 11.00 -16.46 -10.93
CA GLU A 55 12.00 -16.50 -9.86
C GLU A 55 11.39 -16.17 -8.49
N VAL A 56 10.69 -15.03 -8.41
CA VAL A 56 10.08 -14.59 -7.15
C VAL A 56 8.90 -15.48 -6.75
N ALA A 57 8.12 -15.98 -7.71
CA ALA A 57 7.04 -16.92 -7.44
C ALA A 57 7.56 -18.24 -6.86
N ALA A 58 8.66 -18.78 -7.41
CA ALA A 58 9.30 -19.99 -6.92
C ALA A 58 9.77 -19.81 -5.46
N LYS A 59 10.44 -18.70 -5.14
CA LYS A 59 10.88 -18.36 -3.77
C LYS A 59 9.70 -18.24 -2.79
N LEU A 60 8.59 -17.66 -3.22
CA LEU A 60 7.38 -17.52 -2.40
C LEU A 60 6.71 -18.86 -2.09
N VAL A 61 6.63 -19.75 -3.10
CA VAL A 61 6.09 -21.10 -2.89
C VAL A 61 7.03 -21.94 -2.04
N ALA A 62 8.34 -21.88 -2.30
CA ALA A 62 9.36 -22.56 -1.51
C ALA A 62 9.30 -22.18 -0.02
N THR A 63 9.17 -20.89 0.29
CA THR A 63 9.06 -20.44 1.69
C THR A 63 7.72 -20.75 2.35
N ALA A 64 6.66 -20.93 1.58
CA ALA A 64 5.37 -21.38 2.12
C ALA A 64 5.26 -22.91 2.22
N GLY A 65 6.15 -23.66 1.56
CA GLY A 65 6.15 -25.11 1.48
C GLY A 65 5.20 -25.68 0.41
N SER A 66 4.03 -25.07 0.22
CA SER A 66 3.07 -25.50 -0.82
C SER A 66 2.24 -24.35 -1.37
N LEU A 67 1.63 -24.55 -2.54
CA LEU A 67 0.73 -23.57 -3.14
C LEU A 67 -0.54 -23.38 -2.31
N SER A 68 -1.02 -24.46 -1.70
CA SER A 68 -2.18 -24.47 -0.80
C SER A 68 -1.90 -23.69 0.49
N ALA A 69 -0.73 -23.88 1.09
CA ALA A 69 -0.31 -23.09 2.24
C ALA A 69 -0.16 -21.61 1.88
N LEU A 70 0.44 -21.30 0.72
CA LEU A 70 0.60 -19.93 0.23
C LEU A 70 -0.75 -19.23 0.02
N ALA A 71 -1.78 -19.94 -0.43
CA ALA A 71 -3.13 -19.39 -0.63
C ALA A 71 -3.81 -18.92 0.68
N LEU A 72 -3.50 -19.57 1.81
CA LEU A 72 -4.02 -19.21 3.13
C LEU A 72 -3.32 -17.96 3.70
N VAL A 73 -2.11 -17.65 3.25
CA VAL A 73 -1.33 -16.51 3.75
C VAL A 73 -2.07 -15.20 3.48
N PRO A 74 -2.27 -14.34 4.52
CA PRO A 74 -2.88 -13.04 4.34
C PRO A 74 -1.94 -12.06 3.62
N PRO A 75 -2.47 -11.04 2.92
CA PRO A 75 -1.66 -10.06 2.17
C PRO A 75 -0.54 -9.38 2.96
N CYS A 76 -0.78 -9.09 4.24
CA CYS A 76 0.21 -8.45 5.10
C CYS A 76 1.42 -9.35 5.39
N ASN A 77 1.20 -10.66 5.51
CA ASN A 77 2.27 -11.63 5.71
C ASN A 77 2.99 -11.91 4.40
N PHE A 78 2.24 -11.94 3.28
CA PHE A 78 2.79 -12.09 1.94
C PHE A 78 3.88 -11.03 1.63
N GLN A 79 3.67 -9.79 2.08
CA GLN A 79 4.65 -8.71 1.96
C GLN A 79 5.97 -9.00 2.71
N LEU A 80 5.89 -9.76 3.80
CA LEU A 80 7.02 -10.02 4.72
C LEU A 80 7.71 -11.36 4.45
N LEU A 81 7.21 -12.18 3.50
CA LEU A 81 7.84 -13.44 3.12
C LEU A 81 9.24 -13.19 2.56
N GLY A 82 10.26 -13.79 3.18
CA GLY A 82 11.67 -13.59 2.85
C GLY A 82 12.33 -12.36 3.51
N ALA A 83 11.60 -11.60 4.35
CA ALA A 83 12.17 -10.44 5.03
C ALA A 83 12.97 -10.88 6.28
N ASN A 84 14.30 -10.90 6.19
CA ASN A 84 15.18 -11.23 7.31
C ASN A 84 14.93 -10.29 8.52
N LYS A 85 15.01 -10.85 9.73
CA LYS A 85 14.80 -10.12 11.00
C LYS A 85 15.84 -9.03 11.25
N MET A 86 16.97 -9.03 10.53
CA MET A 86 18.19 -8.28 10.86
C MET A 86 18.36 -6.93 10.13
N ASN A 87 17.34 -6.40 9.46
CA ASN A 87 17.43 -5.05 8.86
C ASN A 87 16.99 -3.94 9.84
N ASN A 88 16.94 -4.23 11.15
CA ASN A 88 16.72 -3.26 12.23
C ASN A 88 18.03 -2.55 12.62
N VAL A 89 18.80 -2.07 11.65
CA VAL A 89 19.94 -1.20 11.95
C VAL A 89 19.39 0.21 12.18
N ALA A 90 19.27 0.55 13.47
CA ALA A 90 19.13 1.89 14.03
C ALA A 90 17.98 2.78 13.51
N GLY A 91 16.83 2.76 14.21
CA GLY A 91 15.94 3.93 14.36
C GLY A 91 15.11 4.38 13.16
N PHE A 92 15.36 3.85 11.96
CA PHE A 92 14.51 4.08 10.81
C PHE A 92 13.44 2.99 10.76
N SER A 93 12.16 3.36 10.77
CA SER A 93 11.06 2.44 10.44
C SER A 93 11.16 2.11 8.94
N GLY A 94 12.17 1.30 8.59
CA GLY A 94 12.51 0.95 7.22
C GLY A 94 11.37 0.17 6.58
N PHE A 95 11.18 0.42 5.29
CA PHE A 95 10.31 -0.34 4.42
C PHE A 95 10.71 -1.83 4.46
N ARG A 96 10.02 -2.64 5.28
CA ARG A 96 10.27 -4.09 5.38
C ARG A 96 9.53 -4.81 4.27
N VAL A 97 10.28 -5.32 3.29
CA VAL A 97 9.79 -6.16 2.21
C VAL A 97 10.75 -7.33 2.07
N GLY A 98 10.21 -8.50 1.77
CA GLY A 98 11.02 -9.67 1.46
C GLY A 98 11.17 -9.85 -0.05
N TYR A 99 10.81 -11.01 -0.58
CA TYR A 99 11.08 -11.33 -2.00
C TYR A 99 10.40 -10.41 -3.01
N LEU A 100 9.27 -9.79 -2.64
CA LEU A 100 8.55 -8.86 -3.53
C LEU A 100 9.36 -7.61 -3.92
N GLU A 101 10.46 -7.31 -3.22
CA GLU A 101 11.33 -6.17 -3.56
C GLU A 101 11.98 -6.33 -4.94
N HIS A 102 12.37 -7.56 -5.28
CA HIS A 102 13.09 -7.91 -6.53
C HIS A 102 12.15 -8.10 -7.73
N THR A 103 10.97 -7.48 -7.70
CA THR A 103 10.00 -7.60 -8.79
C THR A 103 10.15 -6.43 -9.74
N ASP A 104 10.04 -6.66 -11.05
CA ASP A 104 10.19 -5.61 -12.08
C ASP A 104 9.32 -4.37 -11.78
N ILE A 105 8.13 -4.61 -11.23
CA ILE A 105 7.15 -3.58 -10.90
C ILE A 105 7.67 -2.67 -9.79
N LEU A 106 8.31 -3.23 -8.76
CA LEU A 106 8.83 -2.45 -7.63
C LEU A 106 10.13 -1.75 -7.98
N GLU A 107 11.01 -2.40 -8.74
CA GLU A 107 12.26 -1.82 -9.24
C GLU A 107 12.01 -0.57 -10.08
N GLY A 108 11.02 -0.60 -10.97
CA GLY A 108 10.62 0.54 -11.79
C GLY A 108 9.86 1.67 -11.06
N THR A 109 9.57 1.54 -9.76
CA THR A 109 8.79 2.53 -9.01
C THR A 109 9.64 3.45 -8.13
N PRO A 110 9.29 4.75 -8.03
CA PRO A 110 10.01 5.68 -7.16
C PRO A 110 9.85 5.30 -5.68
N LEU A 111 10.92 5.51 -4.89
CA LEU A 111 10.99 5.15 -3.46
C LEU A 111 9.79 5.66 -2.64
N SER A 112 9.27 6.85 -2.97
CA SER A 112 8.11 7.46 -2.29
C SER A 112 6.80 6.67 -2.45
N LEU A 113 6.65 5.92 -3.53
CA LEU A 113 5.46 5.12 -3.83
C LEU A 113 5.66 3.62 -3.54
N LYS A 114 6.91 3.14 -3.41
CA LYS A 114 7.24 1.72 -3.22
C LYS A 114 6.40 1.05 -2.11
N TRP A 115 6.19 1.71 -0.98
CA TRP A 115 5.34 1.18 0.10
C TRP A 115 3.90 0.92 -0.30
N ARG A 116 3.29 1.86 -1.01
CA ARG A 116 1.90 1.72 -1.47
C ARG A 116 1.79 0.65 -2.54
N VAL A 117 2.77 0.59 -3.44
CA VAL A 117 2.83 -0.43 -4.50
C VAL A 117 3.03 -1.81 -3.92
N CYS A 118 3.95 -1.98 -2.96
CA CYS A 118 4.23 -3.27 -2.34
C CYS A 118 2.99 -3.87 -1.65
N ARG A 119 2.26 -3.06 -0.86
CA ARG A 119 0.99 -3.51 -0.24
C ARG A 119 -0.04 -3.92 -1.27
N LEU A 120 -0.14 -3.17 -2.36
CA LEU A 120 -1.05 -3.48 -3.45
C LEU A 120 -0.63 -4.76 -4.19
N LEU A 121 0.67 -4.93 -4.44
CA LEU A 121 1.25 -6.10 -5.07
C LEU A 121 0.99 -7.34 -4.21
N ALA A 122 1.33 -7.30 -2.91
CA ALA A 122 1.09 -8.40 -1.97
C ALA A 122 -0.40 -8.82 -1.91
N ALA A 123 -1.32 -7.85 -1.92
CA ALA A 123 -2.75 -8.15 -1.96
C ALA A 123 -3.19 -8.83 -3.27
N LYS A 124 -2.63 -8.40 -4.41
CA LYS A 124 -2.92 -8.98 -5.73
C LYS A 124 -2.23 -10.34 -5.90
N SER A 125 -1.05 -10.53 -5.33
CA SER A 125 -0.33 -11.81 -5.32
C SER A 125 -1.01 -12.85 -4.45
N SER A 126 -1.50 -12.48 -3.26
CA SER A 126 -2.33 -13.37 -2.43
C SER A 126 -3.61 -13.79 -3.17
N LEU A 127 -4.22 -12.87 -3.92
CA LEU A 127 -5.37 -13.22 -4.78
C LEU A 127 -4.98 -14.20 -5.89
N ALA A 128 -3.87 -13.93 -6.60
CA ALA A 128 -3.38 -14.81 -7.67
C ALA A 128 -3.05 -16.22 -7.16
N ALA A 129 -2.35 -16.33 -6.02
CA ALA A 129 -2.01 -17.60 -5.38
C ALA A 129 -3.27 -18.42 -5.02
N ARG A 130 -4.33 -17.75 -4.55
CA ARG A 130 -5.62 -18.40 -4.26
C ARG A 130 -6.34 -18.90 -5.52
N PHE A 131 -6.19 -18.20 -6.64
CA PHE A 131 -6.74 -18.66 -7.92
C PHE A 131 -5.95 -19.85 -8.48
N ASP A 132 -4.62 -19.82 -8.35
CA ASP A 132 -3.74 -20.90 -8.80
C ASP A 132 -3.95 -22.17 -7.96
N SER A 133 -4.11 -22.06 -6.64
CA SER A 133 -4.44 -23.19 -5.76
C SER A 133 -5.76 -23.87 -6.13
N LYS A 134 -6.73 -23.12 -6.68
CA LYS A 134 -8.01 -23.65 -7.15
C LYS A 134 -8.01 -24.07 -8.63
N ARG A 135 -6.85 -24.01 -9.32
CA ARG A 135 -6.68 -24.29 -10.76
C ARG A 135 -7.73 -23.62 -11.67
N GLY A 136 -8.06 -22.36 -11.40
CA GLY A 136 -9.12 -21.65 -12.13
C GLY A 136 -8.84 -21.40 -13.61
N ASP A 137 -7.72 -20.72 -13.92
CA ASP A 137 -7.34 -20.34 -15.30
C ASP A 137 -5.89 -20.81 -15.58
N PRO A 138 -5.67 -21.84 -16.43
CA PRO A 138 -4.33 -22.36 -16.75
C PRO A 138 -3.52 -21.43 -17.66
N SER A 139 -4.17 -20.45 -18.31
CA SER A 139 -3.53 -19.56 -19.27
C SER A 139 -2.86 -18.32 -18.65
N GLY A 140 -2.88 -18.17 -17.32
CA GLY A 140 -2.28 -17.01 -16.63
C GLY A 140 -2.99 -15.67 -16.86
N ARG A 141 -4.18 -15.68 -17.49
CA ARG A 141 -4.90 -14.47 -17.90
C ARG A 141 -5.25 -13.58 -16.71
N ILE A 142 -5.68 -14.17 -15.60
CA ILE A 142 -5.99 -13.42 -14.37
C ILE A 142 -4.73 -12.68 -13.89
N GLY A 143 -3.58 -13.36 -13.86
CA GLY A 143 -2.30 -12.74 -13.51
C GLY A 143 -1.98 -11.48 -14.34
N THR A 144 -2.17 -11.56 -15.66
CA THR A 144 -1.94 -10.40 -16.56
C THR A 144 -2.90 -9.24 -16.29
N ILE A 145 -4.18 -9.51 -16.01
CA ILE A 145 -5.18 -8.49 -15.66
C ILE A 145 -4.79 -7.81 -14.34
N LEU A 146 -4.38 -8.59 -13.34
CA LEU A 146 -3.94 -8.07 -12.04
C LEU A 146 -2.68 -7.21 -12.19
N ARG A 147 -1.75 -7.60 -13.07
CA ARG A 147 -0.55 -6.80 -13.39
C ARG A 147 -0.91 -5.47 -14.05
N ALA A 148 -1.83 -5.48 -15.01
CA ALA A 148 -2.33 -4.27 -15.66
C ALA A 148 -3.03 -3.31 -14.68
N ASP A 149 -3.82 -3.84 -13.75
CA ASP A 149 -4.45 -3.09 -12.66
C ASP A 149 -3.44 -2.36 -11.78
N ILE A 150 -2.33 -3.03 -11.43
CA ILE A 150 -1.26 -2.45 -10.62
C ILE A 150 -0.59 -1.30 -11.39
N GLN A 151 -0.23 -1.53 -12.64
CA GLN A 151 0.37 -0.50 -13.49
C GLN A 151 -0.55 0.72 -13.66
N LYS A 152 -1.85 0.50 -13.83
CA LYS A 152 -2.85 1.59 -13.91
C LYS A 152 -2.89 2.42 -12.62
N LYS A 153 -2.80 1.78 -11.45
CA LYS A 153 -2.75 2.46 -10.15
C LYS A 153 -1.44 3.23 -9.94
N ILE A 154 -0.31 2.65 -10.34
CA ILE A 154 1.00 3.32 -10.30
C ILE A 154 0.96 4.60 -11.14
N LYS A 155 0.51 4.50 -12.40
CA LYS A 155 0.35 5.66 -13.29
C LYS A 155 -0.54 6.73 -12.67
N LYS A 156 -1.66 6.33 -12.07
CA LYS A 156 -2.57 7.27 -11.37
C LYS A 156 -1.91 7.99 -10.20
N TRP A 157 -1.04 7.33 -9.44
CA TRP A 157 -0.35 7.94 -8.30
C TRP A 157 0.83 8.84 -8.70
N GLN A 158 1.43 8.58 -9.86
CA GLN A 158 2.47 9.44 -10.41
C GLN A 158 1.89 10.77 -10.91
N VAL A 159 0.65 10.76 -11.42
CA VAL A 159 -0.04 12.00 -11.79
C VAL A 159 -0.34 12.81 -10.53
N ARG A 160 0.12 14.06 -10.51
CA ARG A 160 -0.22 15.01 -9.43
C ARG A 160 -1.75 15.11 -9.33
N PRO A 161 -2.34 14.97 -8.14
CA PRO A 161 -3.79 15.12 -8.00
C PRO A 161 -4.20 16.49 -8.54
N SER A 162 -5.18 16.52 -9.44
CA SER A 162 -5.72 17.77 -9.96
C SER A 162 -6.12 18.67 -8.80
N ALA A 163 -5.78 19.96 -8.89
CA ALA A 163 -6.08 20.93 -7.86
C ALA A 163 -7.58 20.91 -7.59
N LYS A 164 -7.97 20.59 -6.35
CA LYS A 164 -9.37 20.72 -5.93
C LYS A 164 -9.74 22.18 -6.13
N GLN A 165 -10.67 22.43 -7.04
CA GLN A 165 -11.22 23.77 -7.18
C GLN A 165 -11.82 24.18 -5.84
N PRO A 166 -11.62 25.43 -5.39
CA PRO A 166 -12.25 25.89 -4.17
C PRO A 166 -13.75 25.65 -4.31
N LYS A 167 -14.33 24.92 -3.36
CA LYS A 167 -15.78 24.79 -3.30
C LYS A 167 -16.32 26.22 -3.20
N PRO A 168 -17.32 26.59 -4.01
CA PRO A 168 -17.93 27.90 -3.87
C PRO A 168 -18.34 28.09 -2.42
N LEU A 169 -18.20 29.32 -1.93
CA LEU A 169 -18.69 29.66 -0.60
C LEU A 169 -20.17 29.29 -0.54
N LEU A 170 -20.62 28.87 0.65
CA LEU A 170 -22.04 28.71 0.91
C LEU A 170 -22.72 30.06 0.65
N ASP A 171 -23.83 30.03 -0.09
CA ASP A 171 -24.60 31.24 -0.36
C ASP A 171 -24.94 31.94 0.96
N PRO A 172 -24.78 33.27 1.07
CA PRO A 172 -25.03 34.00 2.31
C PRO A 172 -26.42 33.71 2.90
N ASP A 173 -27.42 33.56 2.04
CA ASP A 173 -28.81 33.31 2.42
C ASP A 173 -29.11 31.83 2.72
N SER A 174 -28.20 30.92 2.36
CA SER A 174 -28.34 29.47 2.62
C SER A 174 -27.90 29.07 4.03
N GLN A 175 -27.37 30.01 4.82
CA GLN A 175 -26.97 29.73 6.19
C GLN A 175 -28.21 29.42 7.03
N SER A 176 -28.39 28.14 7.37
CA SER A 176 -29.43 27.76 8.32
C SER A 176 -29.12 28.39 9.68
N GLU A 177 -29.93 29.34 10.11
CA GLU A 177 -29.82 29.87 11.46
C GLU A 177 -30.03 28.76 12.49
N MET A 178 -29.20 28.74 13.54
CA MET A 178 -29.38 27.82 14.65
C MET A 178 -30.65 28.20 15.41
N LYS A 179 -31.76 27.50 15.13
CA LYS A 179 -33.10 27.75 15.70
C LYS A 179 -33.20 27.69 17.24
N ARG A 180 -32.17 27.20 17.95
CA ARG A 180 -32.16 27.10 19.43
C ARG A 180 -30.76 27.32 20.04
N GLY A 181 -30.68 28.20 21.03
CA GLY A 181 -29.47 28.46 21.83
C GLY A 181 -29.18 27.39 22.87
N GLY A 182 -28.79 26.19 22.44
CA GLY A 182 -28.42 25.08 23.33
C GLY A 182 -27.03 25.21 23.98
N ARG A 183 -26.69 24.26 24.86
CA ARG A 183 -25.41 24.21 25.61
C ARG A 183 -24.16 24.33 24.71
N ARG A 184 -24.18 23.69 23.53
CA ARG A 184 -23.08 23.78 22.52
C ARG A 184 -22.92 25.19 21.94
N SER A 185 -24.01 25.91 21.70
CA SER A 185 -23.96 27.28 21.18
C SER A 185 -23.43 28.26 22.23
N ARG A 186 -23.83 28.09 23.50
CA ARG A 186 -23.32 28.88 24.63
C ARG A 186 -21.81 28.66 24.84
N MET A 187 -21.38 27.40 24.81
CA MET A 187 -19.95 27.05 24.91
C MET A 187 -19.14 27.60 23.74
N LYS A 188 -19.69 27.57 22.50
CA LYS A 188 -19.08 28.18 21.32
C LYS A 188 -18.95 29.69 21.49
N ASN A 189 -20.01 30.39 21.88
CA ASN A 189 -19.96 31.84 22.10
C ASN A 189 -18.97 32.22 23.21
N GLN A 190 -18.94 31.51 24.34
CA GLN A 190 -17.96 31.73 25.42
C GLN A 190 -16.50 31.64 24.95
N ARG A 191 -16.18 30.80 23.96
CA ARG A 191 -14.82 30.72 23.38
C ARG A 191 -14.42 31.98 22.59
N TYR A 192 -15.38 32.69 22.01
CA TYR A 192 -15.13 33.88 21.17
C TYR A 192 -15.37 35.21 21.91
N VAL A 193 -16.03 35.20 23.08
CA VAL A 193 -16.37 36.39 23.89
C VAL A 193 -15.14 37.20 24.35
N VAL A 194 -13.93 36.62 24.38
CA VAL A 194 -12.73 37.29 24.92
C VAL A 194 -12.13 38.35 23.96
N THR A 195 -12.70 38.58 22.77
CA THR A 195 -12.05 39.42 21.74
C THR A 195 -12.70 40.78 21.42
N SER A 196 -13.80 41.19 22.08
CA SER A 196 -14.54 42.39 21.65
C SER A 196 -14.41 43.65 22.52
N ASN A 197 -13.95 43.59 23.77
CA ASN A 197 -13.87 44.79 24.63
C ASN A 197 -12.46 45.07 25.15
N ARG A 198 -11.56 45.49 24.26
CA ARG A 198 -10.41 46.33 24.63
C ARG A 198 -10.09 47.36 23.53
N MET A 199 -11.12 48.07 23.08
CA MET A 199 -10.93 49.34 22.37
C MET A 199 -10.98 50.44 23.43
N GLN A 200 -9.84 50.76 24.04
CA GLN A 200 -9.69 51.98 24.83
C GLN A 200 -9.85 53.17 23.88
N PHE A 201 -10.96 53.90 24.04
CA PHE A 201 -11.19 55.19 23.43
C PHE A 201 -10.33 56.23 24.18
N SER A 202 -9.04 56.28 23.87
CA SER A 202 -8.18 57.39 24.26
C SER A 202 -7.88 58.19 23.00
N ILE A 203 -8.70 59.21 22.74
CA ILE A 203 -8.28 60.36 21.94
C ILE A 203 -7.27 61.13 22.79
N PRO A 204 -5.98 61.23 22.43
CA PRO A 204 -5.10 62.20 23.06
C PRO A 204 -5.29 63.53 22.33
N GLY A 205 -5.70 64.55 23.08
CA GLY A 205 -5.52 65.94 22.66
C GLY A 205 -4.04 66.29 22.50
N ASP A 206 -3.82 67.39 21.77
CA ASP A 206 -2.56 68.11 21.54
C ASP A 206 -1.50 67.49 20.62
N GLY A 207 -1.70 67.72 19.32
CA GLY A 207 -0.63 67.91 18.34
C GLY A 207 -0.54 69.38 17.93
N SER A 208 -0.15 70.27 18.85
CA SER A 208 0.05 71.68 18.52
C SER A 208 1.35 71.89 17.72
N ARG A 209 1.24 72.68 16.65
CA ARG A 209 2.26 73.52 15.98
C ARG A 209 3.21 72.85 14.97
N PHE A 210 2.88 73.05 13.69
CA PHE A 210 3.78 73.69 12.73
C PHE A 210 2.93 74.41 11.67
N CYS A 211 2.60 75.68 11.93
CA CYS A 211 2.09 76.58 10.89
C CYS A 211 3.27 77.22 10.19
N THR A 212 3.41 76.95 8.90
CA THR A 212 4.17 77.77 7.96
C THR A 212 3.41 79.07 7.71
N SER A 213 3.98 80.22 8.03
CA SER A 213 3.69 81.48 7.31
C SER A 213 4.83 82.49 7.51
N SER A 214 5.48 82.77 6.40
CA SER A 214 6.33 83.93 6.13
C SER A 214 5.57 85.26 6.26
N GLY A 215 6.29 86.33 6.59
CA GLY A 215 5.82 87.71 6.43
C GLY A 215 6.61 88.71 7.27
N ASN A 216 7.47 89.50 6.59
CA ASN A 216 7.93 90.81 7.03
C ASN A 216 6.76 91.81 7.01
#